data_AF-A0A7S0VG27-F1
#
_entry.id   AF-A0A7S0VG27-F1
#
_cell.length_a   1.000
_cell.length_b   1.000
_cell.length_c   1.000
_cell.angle_alpha   90.00
_cell.angle_beta   90.00
_cell.angle_gamma   90.00
#
_symmetry.space_group_name_H-M   'P 1'
#
loop_
_entity.id
_entity.type
_entity.pdbx_description
1 polymer ?
#
loop_
_entity_poly.entity_id
_entity_poly.type
_entity_poly.pdbx_seq_one_letter_code
_entity_poly.pdbx_strand_id
1 'polypeptide(L)'
;LRKLRIHPPIYFSKEDFDSITDSGKYLNESGEIGPEEFESIMKVQLKLYVQRHIATAMSFEEQNASLQSMLFVLKLITISIDDVNRKMVLTMESLKSNNLLVEEDDKAGMLDERTRDSAPRQ
;
A
#
# COMPACT_ATOMS: atom_id res chain seq x y z
N LEU A 1 6.03 25.16 -2.87
CA LEU A 1 5.18 24.40 -3.82
C LEU A 1 4.49 25.38 -4.79
N ARG A 2 4.70 25.24 -6.11
CA ARG A 2 3.95 26.02 -7.12
C ARG A 2 2.54 25.41 -7.24
N LYS A 3 1.50 26.19 -6.93
CA LYS A 3 0.11 25.76 -7.11
C LYS A 3 -0.22 25.71 -8.60
N LEU A 4 -0.77 24.60 -9.07
CA LEU A 4 -1.25 24.45 -10.45
C LEU A 4 -2.43 25.42 -10.63
N ARG A 5 -2.28 26.45 -11.46
CA ARG A 5 -3.38 27.35 -11.80
C ARG A 5 -4.13 26.76 -12.98
N ILE A 6 -5.22 26.06 -12.71
CA ILE A 6 -6.06 25.44 -13.73
C ILE A 6 -7.22 26.39 -14.04
N HIS A 7 -7.40 26.72 -15.32
CA HIS A 7 -8.54 27.47 -15.82
C HIS A 7 -9.16 26.72 -16.99
N PRO A 8 -10.47 26.41 -16.93
CA PRO A 8 -11.42 26.69 -15.83
C PRO A 8 -11.12 25.87 -14.55
N PRO A 9 -11.68 26.25 -13.39
CA PRO A 9 -11.59 25.42 -12.18
C PRO A 9 -12.10 24.00 -12.47
N ILE A 10 -11.38 22.99 -11.99
CA ILE A 10 -11.83 21.61 -12.08
C ILE A 10 -12.82 21.40 -10.94
N TYR A 11 -14.07 21.08 -11.29
CA TYR A 11 -15.09 20.68 -10.35
C TYR A 11 -15.16 19.16 -10.33
N PHE A 12 -15.04 18.56 -9.15
CA PHE A 12 -15.30 17.15 -8.94
C PHE A 12 -16.71 17.00 -8.35
N SER A 13 -17.46 16.02 -8.84
CA SER A 13 -18.64 15.59 -8.11
C SER A 13 -18.20 14.90 -6.82
N LYS A 14 -19.11 14.81 -5.84
CA LYS A 14 -18.83 14.05 -4.61
C LYS A 14 -18.50 12.58 -4.94
N GLU A 15 -19.21 12.02 -5.91
CA GLU A 15 -19.03 10.63 -6.33
C GLU A 15 -17.66 10.41 -6.99
N ASP A 16 -17.19 11.36 -7.80
CA ASP A 16 -15.82 11.31 -8.35
C ASP A 16 -14.78 11.43 -7.24
N PHE A 17 -15.00 12.32 -6.27
CA PHE A 17 -14.09 12.48 -5.14
C PHE A 17 -14.00 11.21 -4.29
N ASP A 18 -15.15 10.60 -3.96
CA ASP A 18 -15.23 9.36 -3.21
C ASP A 18 -14.58 8.21 -3.99
N SER A 19 -14.77 8.16 -5.32
CA SER A 19 -14.14 7.16 -6.19
C SER A 19 -12.62 7.32 -6.26
N ILE A 20 -12.11 8.56 -6.36
CA ILE A 20 -10.68 8.84 -6.47
C ILE A 20 -9.96 8.56 -5.15
N THR A 21 -10.62 8.83 -4.02
CA THR A 21 -10.06 8.68 -2.67
C THR A 21 -10.28 7.28 -2.08
N ASP A 22 -10.91 6.36 -2.82
CA ASP A 22 -11.29 5.03 -2.34
C ASP A 22 -12.08 5.14 -1.02
N SER A 23 -13.16 5.94 -1.06
CA SER A 23 -14.02 6.26 0.09
C SER A 23 -13.25 6.84 1.28
N GLY A 24 -12.29 7.72 1.01
CA GLY A 24 -11.52 8.42 2.03
C GLY A 24 -10.26 7.70 2.54
N LYS A 25 -9.95 6.50 2.02
CA LYS A 25 -8.74 5.75 2.37
C LYS A 25 -7.45 6.49 2.03
N TYR A 26 -7.48 7.31 0.98
CA TYR A 26 -6.34 8.15 0.56
C TYR A 26 -6.46 9.59 1.07
N LEU A 27 -7.07 9.80 2.23
CA LEU A 27 -7.11 11.10 2.89
C LEU A 27 -6.16 11.09 4.09
N ASN A 28 -5.61 12.25 4.40
CA ASN A 28 -4.85 12.45 5.62
C ASN A 28 -5.78 12.54 6.85
N GLU A 29 -5.21 12.71 8.03
CA GLU A 29 -5.95 12.82 9.30
C GLU A 29 -6.95 13.99 9.34
N SER A 30 -6.76 15.01 8.50
CA SER A 30 -7.66 16.16 8.36
C SER A 30 -8.78 15.93 7.34
N GLY A 31 -8.82 14.75 6.69
CA GLY A 31 -9.77 14.46 5.62
C GLY A 31 -9.45 15.16 4.30
N GLU A 32 -8.21 15.62 4.12
CA GLU A 32 -7.76 16.33 2.92
C GLU A 32 -6.77 15.50 2.10
N ILE A 33 -6.62 15.85 0.82
CA ILE A 33 -5.60 15.27 -0.06
C ILE A 33 -4.34 16.14 0.05
N GLY A 34 -3.36 15.67 0.82
CA GLY A 34 -2.03 16.25 0.87
C GLY A 34 -1.13 15.79 -0.28
N PRO A 35 0.14 16.21 -0.29
CA PRO A 35 1.10 15.84 -1.34
C PRO A 35 1.35 14.32 -1.44
N GLU A 36 1.45 13.64 -0.29
CA GLU A 36 1.75 12.20 -0.23
C GLU A 36 0.53 11.36 -0.62
N GLU A 37 -0.65 11.79 -0.18
CA GLU A 37 -1.93 11.21 -0.57
C GLU A 37 -2.17 11.38 -2.08
N PHE A 38 -1.90 12.57 -2.61
CA PHE A 38 -2.00 12.84 -4.03
C PHE A 38 -1.07 11.93 -4.85
N GLU A 39 0.18 11.76 -4.44
CA GLU A 39 1.11 10.87 -5.12
C GLU A 39 0.59 9.42 -5.12
N SER A 40 0.06 8.97 -3.99
CA SER A 40 -0.52 7.63 -3.84
C SER A 40 -1.72 7.43 -4.77
N ILE A 41 -2.64 8.40 -4.82
CA ILE A 41 -3.77 8.40 -5.74
C ILE A 41 -3.29 8.34 -7.19
N MET A 42 -2.33 9.18 -7.57
CA MET A 42 -1.81 9.24 -8.94
C MET A 42 -1.16 7.93 -9.38
N LYS A 43 -0.42 7.25 -8.50
CA LYS A 43 0.15 5.91 -8.78
C LYS A 43 -0.95 4.90 -9.11
N VAL A 44 -2.05 4.90 -8.35
CA VAL A 44 -3.20 4.02 -8.59
C VAL A 44 -3.88 4.38 -9.92
N GLN A 45 -4.15 5.65 -10.17
CA GLN A 45 -4.84 6.09 -11.39
C GLN A 45 -4.02 5.81 -12.66
N LEU A 46 -2.70 6.02 -12.63
CA LEU A 46 -1.81 5.68 -13.74
C LEU A 46 -1.78 4.18 -14.01
N LYS A 47 -1.76 3.37 -12.95
CA LYS A 47 -1.83 1.91 -13.07
C LYS A 47 -3.15 1.46 -13.72
N LEU A 48 -4.28 1.99 -13.25
CA LEU A 48 -5.60 1.70 -13.83
C LEU A 48 -5.70 2.15 -15.29
N TYR A 49 -5.08 3.27 -15.64
CA TYR A 49 -5.00 3.74 -17.03
C TYR A 49 -4.27 2.74 -17.93
N VAL A 50 -3.07 2.28 -17.52
CA VAL A 50 -2.32 1.26 -18.27
C VAL A 50 -3.12 -0.04 -18.39
N GLN A 51 -3.75 -0.50 -17.31
CA GLN A 51 -4.58 -1.71 -17.32
C GLN A 51 -5.77 -1.59 -18.27
N ARG A 52 -6.44 -0.42 -18.31
CA ARG A 52 -7.51 -0.15 -19.28
C ARG A 52 -6.99 -0.17 -20.71
N HIS A 53 -5.87 0.47 -20.98
CA HIS A 53 -5.26 0.47 -22.32
C HIS A 53 -4.90 -0.94 -22.80
N ILE A 54 -4.33 -1.77 -21.94
CA ILE A 54 -4.05 -3.19 -22.26
C ILE A 54 -5.36 -3.93 -22.55
N ALA A 55 -6.38 -3.76 -21.71
CA ALA A 55 -7.67 -4.40 -21.92
C ALA A 55 -8.33 -3.99 -23.24
N THR A 56 -8.29 -2.70 -23.58
CA THR A 56 -8.81 -2.19 -24.85
C THR A 56 -8.02 -2.75 -26.04
N ALA A 57 -6.69 -2.82 -25.96
CA ALA A 57 -5.86 -3.43 -27.02
C ALA A 57 -6.23 -4.91 -27.24
N MET A 58 -6.51 -5.66 -26.17
CA MET A 58 -6.96 -7.06 -26.29
C MET A 58 -8.32 -7.19 -27.00
N SER A 59 -9.24 -6.25 -26.80
CA SER A 59 -10.55 -6.26 -27.44
C SER A 59 -10.53 -5.89 -28.92
N PHE A 60 -9.52 -5.15 -29.38
CA PHE A 60 -9.41 -4.73 -30.79
C PHE A 60 -8.66 -5.75 -31.68
N GLU A 61 -7.86 -6.65 -31.10
CA GLU A 61 -7.06 -7.65 -31.83
C GLU A 61 -7.75 -9.03 -31.96
N GLU A 62 -9.04 -9.05 -32.31
CA GLU A 62 -9.81 -10.30 -32.46
C GLU A 62 -9.24 -11.30 -33.49
N GLN A 63 -8.38 -10.85 -34.41
CA GLN A 63 -7.82 -11.72 -35.45
C GLN A 63 -6.51 -12.42 -35.06
N ASN A 64 -5.87 -12.07 -33.94
CA ASN A 64 -4.60 -12.67 -33.50
C ASN A 64 -4.71 -13.26 -32.08
N ALA A 65 -5.24 -14.48 -31.99
CA ALA A 65 -5.39 -15.23 -30.75
C ALA A 65 -4.06 -15.43 -29.97
N SER A 66 -2.92 -15.47 -30.67
CA SER A 66 -1.59 -15.58 -30.04
C SER A 66 -1.20 -14.30 -29.29
N LEU A 67 -1.48 -13.13 -29.87
CA LEU A 67 -1.18 -11.83 -29.26
C LEU A 67 -2.11 -11.54 -28.09
N GLN A 68 -3.40 -11.90 -28.19
CA GLN A 68 -4.33 -11.85 -27.08
C GLN A 68 -3.87 -12.72 -25.89
N SER A 69 -3.41 -13.95 -26.17
CA SER A 69 -2.89 -14.85 -25.13
C SER A 69 -1.64 -14.28 -24.45
N MET A 70 -0.75 -13.63 -25.21
CA MET A 70 0.44 -12.98 -24.66
C MET A 70 0.08 -11.75 -23.80
N LEU A 71 -0.85 -10.90 -24.25
CA LEU A 71 -1.34 -9.77 -23.46
C LEU A 71 -2.07 -10.21 -22.19
N PHE A 72 -2.80 -11.33 -22.25
CA PHE A 72 -3.43 -11.93 -21.08
C PHE A 72 -2.39 -12.40 -20.05
N VAL A 73 -1.33 -13.08 -20.50
CA VAL A 73 -0.22 -13.49 -19.63
C VAL A 73 0.50 -12.28 -19.03
N LEU A 74 0.73 -11.22 -19.81
CA LEU A 74 1.34 -9.98 -19.32
C LEU A 74 0.49 -9.30 -18.24
N LYS A 75 -0.84 -9.28 -18.43
CA LYS A 75 -1.80 -8.78 -17.45
C LYS A 75 -1.79 -9.63 -16.18
N LEU A 76 -1.75 -10.95 -16.31
CA LEU A 76 -1.67 -11.88 -15.18
C LEU A 76 -0.38 -11.69 -14.37
N ILE A 77 0.76 -11.52 -15.04
CA ILE A 77 2.05 -11.25 -14.38
C ILE A 77 2.00 -9.93 -13.61
N THR A 78 1.44 -8.87 -14.21
CA THR A 78 1.34 -7.56 -13.56
C THR A 78 0.50 -7.63 -12.28
N ILE A 79 -0.66 -8.30 -12.35
CA ILE A 79 -1.52 -8.51 -11.18
C ILE A 79 -0.83 -9.38 -10.12
N SER A 80 -0.12 -10.43 -10.54
CA SER A 80 0.56 -11.36 -9.63
C SER A 80 1.72 -10.68 -8.90
N ILE A 81 2.45 -9.77 -9.55
CA ILE A 81 3.52 -8.98 -8.92
C ILE A 81 2.96 -8.12 -7.78
N ASP A 82 1.79 -7.52 -7.96
CA ASP A 82 1.15 -6.73 -6.91
C ASP A 82 0.76 -7.56 -5.69
N ASP A 83 0.26 -8.78 -5.92
CA ASP A 83 -0.09 -9.71 -4.85
C ASP A 83 1.13 -10.25 -4.12
N VAL A 84 2.22 -10.52 -4.84
CA VAL A 84 3.50 -10.92 -4.24
C VAL A 84 4.06 -9.79 -3.38
N ASN A 85 4.06 -8.55 -3.87
CA ASN A 85 4.52 -7.39 -3.11
C ASN A 85 3.69 -7.16 -1.85
N ARG A 86 2.35 -7.26 -1.94
CA ARG A 86 1.48 -7.12 -0.76
C ARG A 86 1.72 -8.22 0.27
N LYS A 87 1.83 -9.48 -0.17
CA LYS A 87 2.16 -10.59 0.73
C LYS A 87 3.50 -10.37 1.40
N MET A 88 4.53 -9.94 0.66
CA MET A 88 5.86 -9.68 1.21
C MET A 88 5.86 -8.59 2.30
N VAL A 89 5.13 -7.49 2.11
CA VAL A 89 4.99 -6.44 3.13
C VAL A 89 4.33 -6.98 4.40
N LEU A 90 3.23 -7.73 4.26
CA LEU A 90 2.54 -8.35 5.40
C LEU A 90 3.42 -9.35 6.15
N THR A 91 4.22 -10.15 5.44
CA THR A 91 5.16 -11.08 6.07
C THR A 91 6.27 -10.32 6.82
N MET A 92 6.78 -9.23 6.27
CA MET A 92 7.79 -8.39 6.94
C MET A 92 7.24 -7.70 8.19
N GLU A 93 5.98 -7.23 8.16
CA GLU A 93 5.31 -6.67 9.34
C GLU A 93 5.12 -7.73 10.42
N SER A 94 4.65 -8.93 10.06
CA SER A 94 4.49 -10.05 11.00
C SER A 94 5.82 -10.48 11.65
N LEU A 95 6.92 -10.49 10.88
CA LEU A 95 8.25 -10.79 11.41
C LEU A 95 8.76 -9.71 12.38
N LYS A 96 8.46 -8.42 12.11
CA LYS A 96 8.79 -7.33 13.03
C LYS A 96 8.00 -7.41 14.34
N SER A 97 6.69 -7.71 14.26
CA SER A 97 5.85 -7.87 15.44
C SER A 97 6.27 -9.06 16.30
N ASN A 98 6.70 -10.17 15.68
CA ASN A 98 7.18 -11.35 16.41
C ASN A 98 8.54 -11.11 17.07
N ASN A 99 9.46 -10.35 16.45
CA ASN A 99 10.75 -10.04 17.08
C ASN A 99 10.64 -9.04 18.25
N LEU A 100 9.62 -8.16 18.25
CA LEU A 100 9.36 -7.25 19.38
C LEU A 100 8.85 -7.98 20.63
N LEU A 101 8.14 -9.09 20.48
CA LEU A 101 7.68 -9.92 21.60
C LEU A 101 8.82 -10.70 22.27
N VAL A 102 9.91 -10.99 21.55
CA VAL A 102 11.05 -11.75 22.10
C VAL A 102 11.94 -10.88 22.99
N GLU A 103 12.02 -9.56 22.76
CA GLU A 103 12.89 -8.68 23.57
C GLU A 103 12.29 -8.25 24.93
N GLU A 104 10.97 -8.40 25.15
CA GLU A 104 10.36 -8.07 26.45
C GLU A 104 10.53 -9.20 27.49
N ASP A 105 10.58 -10.47 27.07
CA ASP A 105 10.72 -11.61 27.99
C ASP A 105 12.15 -11.75 28.56
N ASP A 106 13.19 -11.35 27.81
CA ASP A 106 14.58 -11.42 28.28
C ASP A 106 14.92 -10.37 29.35
N LYS A 107 14.17 -9.26 29.42
CA LYS A 107 14.38 -8.22 30.45
C LYS A 107 13.62 -8.48 31.75
N ALA A 108 12.54 -9.27 31.72
CA ALA A 108 11.79 -9.64 32.91
C ALA A 108 12.54 -10.67 33.78
N GLY A 109 13.36 -11.54 33.18
CA GLY A 109 14.15 -12.54 33.90
C GLY A 109 15.39 -12.00 34.62
N MET A 110 15.89 -10.81 34.27
CA MET A 110 17.15 -10.27 34.81
C MET A 110 17.00 -9.37 36.05
N LEU A 111 15.77 -9.04 36.46
CA LEU A 111 15.51 -8.15 37.60
C LEU A 111 15.25 -8.89 38.93
N ASP A 112 15.07 -10.22 38.92
CA ASP A 112 14.69 -10.98 40.13
C ASP A 112 15.89 -11.59 40.91
N GLU A 113 17.12 -11.51 40.39
CA GLU A 113 18.29 -12.13 41.05
C GLU A 113 19.19 -11.15 41.85
N ARG A 114 18.99 -9.83 41.76
CA ARG A 114 19.84 -8.84 42.45
C ARG A 114 19.36 -8.39 43.83
N THR A 115 18.16 -8.79 44.25
CA THR A 115 17.53 -8.31 45.50
C THR A 115 17.61 -9.29 46.67
N ARG A 116 18.25 -10.46 46.53
CA ARG A 116 18.27 -11.49 47.59
C ARG A 116 19.45 -11.48 48.56
N ASP A 117 20.51 -10.71 48.31
CA ASP A 117 21.76 -10.87 49.09
C ASP A 117 22.17 -9.67 49.97
N SER A 118 21.20 -8.88 50.44
CA SER A 118 21.46 -7.79 51.40
C SER A 118 20.54 -7.86 52.62
N ALA A 119 20.76 -8.87 53.46
CA ALA A 119 20.29 -8.87 54.85
C ALA A 119 21.49 -9.08 55.81
N PRO A 120 21.78 -8.15 56.74
CA PRO A 120 22.88 -8.28 57.66
C PRO A 120 22.54 -9.30 58.77
N ARG A 121 23.43 -10.27 58.98
CA ARG A 121 23.37 -11.17 60.15
C ARG A 121 23.81 -10.39 61.40
N GLN A 122 22.92 -10.31 62.40
CA GLN A 122 23.27 -10.02 63.78
C GLN A 122 23.64 -11.31 64.51
#